data_AF-A0A1F7I668-F1
#
_entry.id   AF-A0A1F7I668-F1
#
_cell.length_a   1.000
_cell.length_b   1.000
_cell.length_c   1.000
_cell.angle_alpha   90.00
_cell.angle_beta   90.00
_cell.angle_gamma   90.00
#
_symmetry.space_group_name_H-M   'P 1'
#
loop_
_entity.id
_entity.type
_entity.pdbx_description
1 polymer ?
#
loop_
_entity_poly.entity_id
_entity_poly.type
_entity_poly.pdbx_seq_one_letter_code
_entity_poly.pdbx_strand_id
1 'polypeptide(L)'
;MTSIPEKRSYSSPLSLFEVFKSLGLILAKPVDRVPRDIDIDTILALKLTNPQIAKSLGASDVTVEIVRAVELTANILDSYSESGDVGYLQEADRMYTETLLKLSSSVRKEVILRSAAALTYFHHEAAVALRIKRGEQFLQEEVVEYLLRRGSDSLIYEGLLKRDGIWSPGLAAGFRVRQALWDLEDDVRDLEEDKRTIGANVLLLFTNSTYDIGNLASSLLNQARQLEIPNPLLEAIEDQYELTSSALA
;
A
#
# COMPACT_ATOMS: atom_id res chain seq x y z
N MET A 1 10.00 -43.77 -26.37
CA MET A 1 9.50 -43.14 -25.14
C MET A 1 8.95 -41.77 -25.50
N THR A 2 7.64 -41.69 -25.69
CA THR A 2 6.92 -40.44 -25.94
C THR A 2 6.72 -39.73 -24.61
N SER A 3 7.34 -38.57 -24.43
CA SER A 3 7.11 -37.70 -23.28
C SER A 3 5.65 -37.27 -23.28
N ILE A 4 4.96 -37.57 -22.17
CA ILE A 4 3.63 -37.03 -21.90
C ILE A 4 3.83 -35.51 -21.74
N PRO A 5 3.13 -34.66 -22.51
CA PRO A 5 3.18 -33.23 -22.28
C PRO A 5 2.58 -32.98 -20.90
N GLU A 6 3.37 -32.37 -20.01
CA GLU A 6 2.88 -31.89 -18.73
C GLU A 6 1.63 -31.04 -19.01
N LYS A 7 0.47 -31.53 -18.55
CA LYS A 7 -0.74 -30.71 -18.45
C LYS A 7 -0.36 -29.53 -17.56
N ARG A 8 -0.09 -28.38 -18.16
CA ARG A 8 -0.01 -27.11 -17.46
C ARG A 8 -1.34 -26.95 -16.73
N SER A 9 -1.33 -27.20 -15.42
CA SER A 9 -2.45 -26.88 -14.55
C SER A 9 -2.56 -25.36 -14.53
N TYR A 10 -3.39 -24.82 -15.42
CA TYR A 10 -3.83 -23.44 -15.35
C TYR A 10 -4.80 -23.35 -14.18
N SER A 11 -4.28 -23.33 -12.95
CA SER A 11 -5.09 -22.85 -11.83
C SER A 11 -5.50 -21.42 -12.20
N SER A 12 -6.80 -21.21 -12.37
CA SER A 12 -7.36 -19.87 -12.58
C SER A 12 -6.76 -18.94 -11.53
N PRO A 13 -6.32 -17.73 -11.89
CA PRO A 13 -5.94 -16.74 -10.89
C PRO A 13 -7.11 -16.60 -9.89
N LEU A 14 -6.76 -16.58 -8.61
CA LEU A 14 -7.70 -16.39 -7.52
C LEU A 14 -8.25 -14.96 -7.65
N SER A 15 -9.56 -14.80 -7.84
CA SER A 15 -10.18 -13.47 -7.91
C SER A 15 -10.07 -12.80 -6.54
N LEU A 16 -9.47 -11.60 -6.49
CA LEU A 16 -9.46 -10.75 -5.31
C LEU A 16 -10.89 -10.44 -4.87
N PHE A 17 -11.80 -10.20 -5.81
CA PHE A 17 -13.20 -9.96 -5.52
C PHE A 17 -13.83 -11.11 -4.71
N GLU A 18 -13.60 -12.36 -5.14
CA GLU A 18 -14.10 -13.54 -4.42
C GLU A 18 -13.41 -13.74 -3.06
N VAL A 19 -12.12 -13.37 -2.92
CA VAL A 19 -11.44 -13.35 -1.62
C VAL A 19 -12.11 -12.34 -0.69
N PHE A 20 -12.31 -11.10 -1.13
CA PHE A 20 -12.99 -10.06 -0.34
C PHE A 20 -14.38 -10.50 0.10
N LYS A 21 -15.14 -11.11 -0.81
CA LYS A 21 -16.46 -11.67 -0.50
C LYS A 21 -16.38 -12.75 0.57
N SER A 22 -15.44 -13.69 0.45
CA SER A 22 -15.26 -14.80 1.40
C SER A 22 -14.84 -14.33 2.80
N LEU A 23 -14.09 -13.23 2.87
CA LEU A 23 -13.63 -12.61 4.12
C LEU A 23 -14.70 -11.70 4.75
N GLY A 24 -15.86 -11.53 4.11
CA GLY A 24 -16.91 -10.61 4.57
C GLY A 24 -16.49 -9.15 4.48
N LEU A 25 -15.49 -8.82 3.65
CA LEU A 25 -14.97 -7.47 3.44
C LEU A 25 -15.82 -6.62 2.49
N ILE A 26 -16.76 -7.23 1.78
CA ILE A 26 -17.80 -6.52 1.03
C ILE A 26 -18.85 -6.04 2.05
N LEU A 27 -18.43 -5.12 2.91
CA LEU A 27 -19.34 -4.38 3.77
C LEU A 27 -19.81 -3.20 2.95
N ALA A 28 -21.12 -3.10 2.73
CA ALA A 28 -21.72 -1.84 2.34
C ALA A 28 -21.42 -0.83 3.45
N LYS A 29 -20.37 -0.02 3.29
CA LYS A 29 -20.25 1.21 4.07
C LYS A 29 -21.48 2.04 3.70
N PRO A 30 -22.22 2.62 4.67
CA PRO A 30 -23.28 3.56 4.33
C PRO A 30 -22.65 4.62 3.42
N VAL A 31 -23.29 4.82 2.26
CA VAL A 31 -22.83 5.71 1.20
C VAL A 31 -22.99 7.15 1.68
N ASP A 32 -22.15 7.57 2.61
CA ASP A 32 -21.80 8.97 2.74
C ASP A 32 -20.89 9.20 1.54
N ARG A 33 -21.46 9.78 0.48
CA ARG A 33 -20.80 9.98 -0.81
C ARG A 33 -19.51 10.76 -0.57
N VAL A 34 -18.38 10.07 -0.47
CA VAL A 34 -17.07 10.66 -0.76
C VAL A 34 -17.19 11.14 -2.20
N PRO A 35 -17.06 12.44 -2.48
CA PRO A 35 -17.05 12.93 -3.86
C PRO A 35 -15.96 12.21 -4.65
N ARG A 36 -16.28 11.87 -5.90
CA ARG A 36 -15.38 11.16 -6.83
C ARG A 36 -14.26 12.11 -7.26
N ASP A 37 -13.38 12.48 -6.36
CA ASP A 37 -12.37 13.51 -6.64
C ASP A 37 -11.07 12.89 -7.17
N ILE A 38 -10.89 11.56 -7.05
CA ILE A 38 -9.78 10.83 -7.70
C ILE A 38 -10.38 9.77 -8.62
N ASP A 39 -10.33 9.98 -9.93
CA ASP A 39 -10.68 8.93 -10.89
C ASP A 39 -9.53 7.90 -11.01
N ILE A 40 -9.86 6.72 -11.53
CA ILE A 40 -8.89 5.62 -11.72
C ILE A 40 -7.69 6.09 -12.55
N ASP A 41 -7.91 6.97 -13.52
CA ASP A 41 -6.85 7.53 -14.39
C ASP A 41 -5.86 8.40 -13.58
N THR A 42 -6.33 9.12 -12.57
CA THR A 42 -5.52 9.91 -11.64
C THR A 42 -4.72 9.01 -10.70
N ILE A 43 -5.30 7.93 -10.18
CA ILE A 43 -4.58 6.92 -9.37
C ILE A 43 -3.45 6.29 -10.20
N LEU A 44 -3.75 5.95 -11.46
CA LEU A 44 -2.78 5.39 -12.41
C LEU A 44 -1.63 6.37 -12.74
N ALA A 45 -1.86 7.67 -12.63
CA ALA A 45 -0.90 8.71 -12.99
C ALA A 45 -0.04 9.23 -11.81
N LEU A 46 -0.60 9.30 -10.59
CA LEU A 46 0.03 9.98 -9.45
C LEU A 46 0.61 9.06 -8.38
N LYS A 47 0.06 7.84 -8.22
CA LYS A 47 0.35 6.97 -7.05
C LYS A 47 1.39 5.88 -7.32
N LEU A 48 2.05 5.87 -8.48
CA LEU A 48 3.02 4.82 -8.86
C LEU A 48 4.46 5.32 -8.83
N THR A 49 5.20 4.86 -7.83
CA THR A 49 6.54 5.36 -7.51
C THR A 49 7.53 4.23 -7.20
N ASN A 50 7.04 3.15 -6.59
CA ASN A 50 7.85 1.95 -6.31
C ASN A 50 8.42 1.29 -7.59
N PRO A 51 7.75 1.29 -8.77
CA PRO A 51 8.31 0.81 -10.04
C PRO A 51 9.50 1.61 -10.53
N GLN A 52 9.46 2.95 -10.42
CA GLN A 52 10.61 3.80 -10.76
C GLN A 52 11.78 3.50 -9.83
N ILE A 53 11.52 3.37 -8.52
CA ILE A 53 12.55 2.99 -7.54
C ILE A 53 13.15 1.62 -7.90
N ALA A 54 12.32 0.61 -8.14
CA ALA A 54 12.78 -0.72 -8.55
C ALA A 54 13.63 -0.68 -9.82
N LYS A 55 13.23 0.12 -10.82
CA LYS A 55 14.00 0.33 -12.04
C LYS A 55 15.35 1.00 -11.77
N SER A 56 15.38 2.04 -10.95
CA SER A 56 16.62 2.74 -10.55
C SER A 56 17.56 1.86 -9.74
N LEU A 57 17.03 0.87 -9.03
CA LEU A 57 17.82 -0.16 -8.34
C LEU A 57 18.40 -1.23 -9.29
N GLY A 58 18.06 -1.19 -10.58
CA GLY A 58 18.53 -2.15 -11.58
C GLY A 58 17.68 -3.43 -11.68
N ALA A 59 16.44 -3.41 -11.18
CA ALA A 59 15.55 -4.56 -11.28
C ALA A 59 15.23 -4.90 -12.74
N SER A 60 14.96 -6.17 -13.01
CA SER A 60 14.52 -6.64 -14.32
C SER A 60 13.16 -6.05 -14.70
N ASP A 61 12.89 -5.94 -16.00
CA ASP A 61 11.59 -5.44 -16.50
C ASP A 61 10.41 -6.24 -15.92
N VAL A 62 10.58 -7.57 -15.77
CA VAL A 62 9.57 -8.44 -15.16
C VAL A 62 9.29 -8.04 -13.71
N THR A 63 10.32 -7.75 -12.92
CA THR A 63 10.15 -7.31 -11.53
C THR A 63 9.50 -5.94 -11.47
N VAL A 64 9.90 -4.99 -12.32
CA VAL A 64 9.29 -3.65 -12.39
C VAL A 64 7.80 -3.75 -12.74
N GLU A 65 7.42 -4.60 -13.69
CA GLU A 65 6.01 -4.85 -14.04
C GLU A 65 5.20 -5.43 -12.86
N ILE A 66 5.78 -6.37 -12.10
CA ILE A 66 5.12 -6.94 -10.92
C ILE A 66 4.96 -5.89 -9.82
N VAL A 67 6.01 -5.13 -9.51
CA VAL A 67 5.96 -4.06 -8.51
C VAL A 67 4.86 -3.07 -8.86
N ARG A 68 4.76 -2.69 -10.14
CA ARG A 68 3.70 -1.81 -10.63
C ARG A 68 2.31 -2.36 -10.38
N ALA A 69 2.09 -3.64 -10.69
CA ALA A 69 0.79 -4.26 -10.49
C ALA A 69 0.41 -4.37 -9.01
N VAL A 70 1.38 -4.68 -8.14
CA VAL A 70 1.18 -4.77 -6.69
C VAL A 70 0.82 -3.42 -6.10
N GLU A 71 1.63 -2.39 -6.37
CA GLU A 71 1.39 -1.02 -5.86
C GLU A 71 0.06 -0.47 -6.38
N LEU A 72 -0.25 -0.69 -7.67
CA LEU A 72 -1.51 -0.26 -8.25
C LEU A 72 -2.72 -0.97 -7.61
N THR A 73 -2.61 -2.28 -7.40
CA THR A 73 -3.68 -3.04 -6.73
C THR A 73 -3.87 -2.51 -5.32
N ALA A 74 -2.79 -2.22 -4.58
CA ALA A 74 -2.87 -1.65 -3.24
C ALA A 74 -3.57 -0.29 -3.24
N ASN A 75 -3.17 0.63 -4.13
CA ASN A 75 -3.78 1.96 -4.25
C ASN A 75 -5.26 1.94 -4.64
N ILE A 76 -5.68 1.04 -5.54
CA ILE A 76 -7.10 0.92 -5.91
C ILE A 76 -7.91 0.32 -4.75
N LEU A 77 -7.34 -0.65 -4.02
CA LEU A 77 -7.99 -1.24 -2.85
C LEU A 77 -8.10 -0.24 -1.69
N ASP A 78 -7.16 0.68 -1.56
CA ASP A 78 -7.20 1.81 -0.64
C ASP A 78 -8.37 2.74 -0.97
N SER A 79 -8.53 3.13 -2.24
CA SER A 79 -9.71 3.92 -2.66
C SER A 79 -11.05 3.17 -2.44
N TYR A 80 -11.08 1.85 -2.58
CA TYR A 80 -12.23 1.05 -2.14
C TYR A 80 -12.44 1.11 -0.63
N SER A 81 -11.37 1.02 0.16
CA SER A 81 -11.43 1.05 1.61
C SER A 81 -12.06 2.36 2.09
N GLU A 82 -11.71 3.49 1.48
CA GLU A 82 -12.21 4.82 1.83
C GLU A 82 -13.66 5.04 1.38
N SER A 83 -13.95 4.76 0.11
CA SER A 83 -15.22 5.11 -0.53
C SER A 83 -16.32 4.06 -0.37
N GLY A 84 -15.94 2.79 -0.19
CA GLY A 84 -16.85 1.65 -0.28
C GLY A 84 -17.39 1.37 -1.69
N ASP A 85 -16.87 2.04 -2.73
CA ASP A 85 -17.33 1.85 -4.12
C ASP A 85 -16.79 0.53 -4.70
N VAL A 86 -17.70 -0.41 -4.92
CA VAL A 86 -17.40 -1.73 -5.48
C VAL A 86 -16.74 -1.65 -6.87
N GLY A 87 -16.89 -0.54 -7.60
CA GLY A 87 -16.20 -0.28 -8.87
C GLY A 87 -14.67 -0.32 -8.74
N TYR A 88 -14.11 0.21 -7.65
CA TYR A 88 -12.67 0.13 -7.38
C TYR A 88 -12.24 -1.32 -7.13
N LEU A 89 -13.01 -2.10 -6.36
CA LEU A 89 -12.70 -3.50 -6.12
C LEU A 89 -12.74 -4.34 -7.42
N GLN A 90 -13.70 -4.05 -8.31
CA GLN A 90 -13.80 -4.70 -9.62
C GLN A 90 -12.59 -4.38 -10.50
N GLU A 91 -12.15 -3.11 -10.49
CA GLU A 91 -10.98 -2.70 -11.26
C GLU A 91 -9.69 -3.29 -10.70
N ALA A 92 -9.51 -3.30 -9.38
CA ALA A 92 -8.38 -3.97 -8.72
C ALA A 92 -8.32 -5.44 -9.12
N ASP A 93 -9.45 -6.16 -9.10
CA ASP A 93 -9.51 -7.57 -9.50
C ASP A 93 -9.17 -7.78 -10.97
N ARG A 94 -9.65 -6.89 -11.86
CA ARG A 94 -9.34 -6.91 -13.30
C ARG A 94 -7.84 -6.75 -13.54
N MET A 95 -7.24 -5.68 -13.00
CA MET A 95 -5.82 -5.36 -13.19
C MET A 95 -4.90 -6.42 -12.60
N TYR A 96 -5.24 -6.91 -11.41
CA TYR A 96 -4.54 -7.99 -10.76
C TYR A 96 -4.58 -9.28 -11.60
N THR A 97 -5.77 -9.68 -12.07
CA THR A 97 -5.96 -10.87 -12.90
C THR A 97 -5.16 -10.79 -14.21
N GLU A 98 -5.24 -9.66 -14.91
CA GLU A 98 -4.48 -9.42 -16.14
C GLU A 98 -2.97 -9.50 -15.93
N THR A 99 -2.47 -8.99 -14.80
CA THR A 99 -1.06 -9.09 -14.44
C THR A 99 -0.69 -10.54 -14.16
N LEU A 100 -1.44 -11.26 -13.31
CA LEU A 100 -1.14 -12.64 -12.95
C LEU A 100 -1.06 -13.57 -14.18
N LEU A 101 -1.87 -13.31 -15.21
CA LEU A 101 -1.88 -14.09 -16.45
C LEU A 101 -0.57 -13.94 -17.25
N LYS A 102 0.12 -12.81 -17.14
CA LYS A 102 1.42 -12.55 -17.79
C LYS A 102 2.59 -13.22 -17.05
N LEU A 103 2.41 -13.56 -15.78
CA LEU A 103 3.46 -14.12 -14.93
C LEU A 103 3.57 -15.65 -15.08
N SER A 104 4.79 -16.15 -14.91
CA SER A 104 5.05 -17.59 -14.80
C SER A 104 4.35 -18.18 -13.56
N SER A 105 4.13 -19.50 -13.55
CA SER A 105 3.35 -20.15 -12.49
C SER A 105 3.97 -20.01 -11.10
N SER A 106 5.31 -20.05 -10.99
CA SER A 106 6.03 -19.85 -9.73
C SER A 106 5.86 -18.43 -9.20
N VAL A 107 6.03 -17.44 -10.08
CA VAL A 107 5.90 -16.01 -9.73
C VAL A 107 4.45 -15.64 -9.42
N ARG A 108 3.49 -16.18 -10.16
CA ARG A 108 2.05 -16.00 -9.90
C ARG A 108 1.67 -16.42 -8.48
N LYS A 109 2.12 -17.60 -8.03
CA LYS A 109 1.85 -18.09 -6.67
C LYS A 109 2.42 -17.16 -5.60
N GLU A 110 3.63 -16.67 -5.84
CA GLU A 110 4.29 -15.75 -4.93
C GLU A 110 3.53 -14.41 -4.83
N VAL A 111 3.12 -13.83 -5.96
CA VAL A 111 2.29 -12.61 -5.98
C VAL A 111 0.95 -12.85 -5.27
N ILE A 112 0.29 -13.99 -5.49
CA ILE A 112 -0.97 -14.33 -4.79
C ILE A 112 -0.79 -14.37 -3.26
N LEU A 113 0.21 -15.10 -2.77
CA LEU A 113 0.48 -15.21 -1.34
C LEU A 113 0.78 -13.86 -0.70
N ARG A 114 1.52 -13.03 -1.42
CA ARG A 114 1.98 -11.72 -0.98
C ARG A 114 0.87 -10.67 -1.00
N SER A 115 0.05 -10.63 -2.04
CA SER A 115 -1.15 -9.78 -2.11
C SER A 115 -2.14 -10.13 -1.00
N ALA A 116 -2.33 -11.42 -0.68
CA ALA A 116 -3.20 -11.85 0.42
C ALA A 116 -2.75 -11.28 1.80
N ALA A 117 -1.45 -11.09 2.02
CA ALA A 117 -0.95 -10.45 3.24
C ALA A 117 -1.34 -8.97 3.29
N ALA A 118 -1.22 -8.25 2.16
CA ALA A 118 -1.69 -6.86 2.06
C ALA A 118 -3.21 -6.74 2.28
N LEU A 119 -4.00 -7.77 1.93
CA LEU A 119 -5.44 -7.77 2.20
C LEU A 119 -5.79 -7.75 3.70
N THR A 120 -4.91 -8.27 4.56
CA THR A 120 -5.13 -8.23 6.01
C THR A 120 -5.03 -6.82 6.59
N TYR A 121 -4.36 -5.89 5.89
CA TYR A 121 -4.29 -4.48 6.29
C TYR A 121 -5.66 -3.79 6.20
N PHE A 122 -6.42 -3.98 5.12
CA PHE A 122 -7.73 -3.33 4.94
C PHE A 122 -8.75 -3.74 6.01
N HIS A 123 -8.67 -4.99 6.52
CA HIS A 123 -9.44 -5.40 7.68
C HIS A 123 -9.09 -4.59 8.93
N HIS A 124 -7.80 -4.40 9.18
CA HIS A 124 -7.30 -3.67 10.33
C HIS A 124 -7.69 -2.19 10.24
N GLU A 125 -7.52 -1.57 9.08
CA GLU A 125 -7.92 -0.19 8.82
C GLU A 125 -9.43 0.05 9.04
N ALA A 126 -10.28 -0.86 8.53
CA ALA A 126 -11.72 -0.78 8.77
C ALA A 126 -12.08 -0.87 10.27
N ALA A 127 -11.35 -1.68 11.04
CA ALA A 127 -11.52 -1.77 12.49
C ALA A 127 -11.09 -0.48 13.21
N VAL A 128 -9.95 0.12 12.82
CA VAL A 128 -9.47 1.39 13.37
C VAL A 128 -10.47 2.52 13.07
N ALA A 129 -10.96 2.63 11.83
CA ALA A 129 -11.93 3.65 11.45
C ALA A 129 -13.22 3.58 12.29
N LEU A 130 -13.69 2.36 12.62
CA LEU A 130 -14.85 2.16 13.48
C LEU A 130 -14.60 2.65 14.92
N ARG A 131 -13.40 2.42 15.46
CA ARG A 131 -13.00 2.89 16.78
C ARG A 131 -12.93 4.43 16.85
N ILE A 132 -12.38 5.07 15.81
CA ILE A 132 -12.40 6.54 15.66
C ILE A 132 -13.84 7.07 15.67
N LYS A 133 -14.74 6.47 14.88
CA LYS A 133 -16.16 6.87 14.84
C LYS A 133 -16.87 6.75 16.20
N ARG A 134 -16.39 5.85 17.06
CA ARG A 134 -16.90 5.67 18.44
C ARG A 134 -16.26 6.63 19.44
N GLY A 135 -15.28 7.43 19.04
CA GLY A 135 -14.52 8.31 19.92
C GLY A 135 -13.60 7.55 20.89
N GLU A 136 -13.16 6.34 20.53
CA GLU A 136 -12.21 5.58 21.34
C GLU A 136 -10.83 6.28 21.36
N GLN A 137 -10.14 6.18 22.50
CA GLN A 137 -8.77 6.66 22.62
C GLN A 137 -7.79 5.59 22.14
N PHE A 138 -6.68 6.03 21.54
CA PHE A 138 -5.63 5.16 21.02
C PHE A 138 -4.35 5.33 21.82
N LEU A 139 -3.68 4.22 22.11
CA LEU A 139 -2.33 4.20 22.65
C LEU A 139 -1.32 4.53 21.54
N GLN A 140 -0.17 5.09 21.92
CA GLN A 140 0.88 5.43 20.96
C GLN A 140 1.36 4.21 20.17
N GLU A 141 1.49 3.05 20.83
CA GLU A 141 1.90 1.80 20.22
C GLU A 141 0.91 1.34 19.15
N GLU A 142 -0.39 1.57 19.36
CA GLU A 142 -1.44 1.25 18.37
C GLU A 142 -1.32 2.12 17.12
N VAL A 143 -0.96 3.40 17.29
CA VAL A 143 -0.77 4.31 16.16
C VAL A 143 0.48 3.96 15.36
N VAL A 144 1.58 3.60 16.05
CA VAL A 144 2.80 3.10 15.39
C VAL A 144 2.53 1.78 14.67
N GLU A 145 1.81 0.86 15.30
CA GLU A 145 1.41 -0.40 14.67
C GLU A 145 0.57 -0.16 13.42
N TYR A 146 -0.41 0.75 13.49
CA TYR A 146 -1.24 1.14 12.35
C TYR A 146 -0.38 1.66 11.18
N LEU A 147 0.50 2.63 11.44
CA LEU A 147 1.42 3.20 10.44
C LEU A 147 2.34 2.13 9.80
N LEU A 148 2.89 1.23 10.60
CA LEU A 148 3.78 0.17 10.10
C LEU A 148 3.04 -0.91 9.29
N ARG A 149 1.72 -1.07 9.51
CA ARG A 149 0.87 -1.99 8.73
C ARG A 149 0.46 -1.40 7.37
N ARG A 150 0.43 -0.08 7.19
CA ARG A 150 0.10 0.58 5.90
C ARG A 150 1.07 0.16 4.79
N GLY A 151 2.38 0.13 5.08
CA GLY A 151 3.41 -0.38 4.15
C GLY A 151 3.63 -1.90 4.18
N SER A 152 2.59 -2.71 4.42
CA SER A 152 2.72 -4.18 4.50
C SER A 152 3.09 -4.84 3.16
N ASP A 153 2.75 -4.17 2.06
CA ASP A 153 3.16 -4.47 0.70
C ASP A 153 4.68 -4.33 0.47
N SER A 154 5.41 -3.65 1.36
CA SER A 154 6.87 -3.49 1.26
C SER A 154 7.64 -4.81 1.27
N LEU A 155 7.11 -5.82 1.97
CA LEU A 155 7.68 -7.17 2.01
C LEU A 155 7.60 -7.84 0.63
N ILE A 156 6.63 -7.43 -0.19
CA ILE A 156 6.45 -7.91 -1.55
C ILE A 156 7.57 -7.38 -2.43
N TYR A 157 7.84 -6.07 -2.35
CA TYR A 157 8.91 -5.42 -3.10
C TYR A 157 10.27 -5.99 -2.72
N GLU A 158 10.56 -6.14 -1.43
CA GLU A 158 11.81 -6.73 -0.95
C GLU A 158 12.03 -8.15 -1.51
N GLY A 159 10.99 -8.99 -1.48
CA GLY A 159 11.07 -10.35 -2.01
C GLY A 159 11.37 -10.40 -3.52
N LEU A 160 10.73 -9.52 -4.28
CA LEU A 160 10.91 -9.42 -5.73
C LEU A 160 12.30 -8.87 -6.10
N LEU A 161 12.75 -7.81 -5.41
CA LEU A 161 14.07 -7.21 -5.64
C LEU A 161 15.19 -8.19 -5.26
N LYS A 162 15.03 -8.93 -4.16
CA LYS A 162 15.99 -9.95 -3.75
C LYS A 162 16.20 -11.03 -4.80
N ARG A 163 15.15 -11.40 -5.55
CA ARG A 163 15.23 -12.36 -6.66
C ARG A 163 16.13 -11.86 -7.79
N ASP A 164 16.14 -10.55 -8.02
CA ASP A 164 16.98 -9.90 -9.01
C ASP A 164 18.40 -9.61 -8.49
N GLY A 165 18.75 -10.14 -7.32
CA GLY A 165 20.06 -9.93 -6.67
C GLY A 165 20.17 -8.59 -5.94
N ILE A 166 19.07 -7.83 -5.86
CA ILE A 166 19.03 -6.53 -5.19
C ILE A 166 18.54 -6.76 -3.76
N TRP A 167 19.47 -6.78 -2.81
CA TRP A 167 19.14 -7.04 -1.42
C TRP A 167 19.84 -6.09 -0.48
N SER A 168 19.10 -5.66 0.55
CA SER A 168 19.62 -4.90 1.68
C SER A 168 18.81 -5.25 2.93
N PRO A 169 19.41 -5.35 4.13
CA PRO A 169 18.67 -5.66 5.37
C PRO A 169 17.56 -4.67 5.69
N GLY A 170 17.70 -3.41 5.29
CA GLY A 170 16.72 -2.36 5.52
C GLY A 170 15.67 -2.19 4.41
N LEU A 171 15.67 -3.02 3.35
CA LEU A 171 14.91 -2.73 2.13
C LEU A 171 13.40 -2.62 2.37
N ALA A 172 12.78 -3.60 3.02
CA ALA A 172 11.36 -3.54 3.37
C ALA A 172 11.03 -2.39 4.35
N ALA A 173 11.95 -2.07 5.26
CA ALA A 173 11.79 -0.97 6.22
C ALA A 173 11.87 0.40 5.52
N GLY A 174 12.77 0.58 4.55
CA GLY A 174 12.87 1.80 3.76
C GLY A 174 11.60 2.09 2.96
N PHE A 175 11.05 1.08 2.28
CA PHE A 175 9.75 1.22 1.60
C PHE A 175 8.61 1.59 2.56
N ARG A 176 8.59 1.03 3.78
CA ARG A 176 7.59 1.41 4.80
C ARG A 176 7.74 2.84 5.26
N VAL A 177 8.97 3.30 5.50
CA VAL A 177 9.22 4.69 5.88
C VAL A 177 8.72 5.63 4.80
N ARG A 178 9.02 5.32 3.53
CA ARG A 178 8.52 6.10 2.40
C ARG A 178 6.98 6.16 2.37
N GLN A 179 6.32 5.01 2.48
CA GLN A 179 4.86 4.94 2.52
C GLN A 179 4.30 5.77 3.68
N ALA A 180 4.87 5.64 4.88
CA ALA A 180 4.41 6.39 6.04
C ALA A 180 4.56 7.91 5.88
N LEU A 181 5.62 8.39 5.21
CA LEU A 181 5.78 9.82 4.91
C LEU A 181 4.74 10.31 3.90
N TRP A 182 4.46 9.50 2.87
CA TRP A 182 3.43 9.83 1.89
C TRP A 182 2.03 9.84 2.50
N ASP A 183 1.71 8.82 3.31
CA ASP A 183 0.43 8.75 4.03
C ASP A 183 0.24 9.96 4.98
N LEU A 184 1.32 10.46 5.60
CA LEU A 184 1.28 11.67 6.41
C LEU A 184 0.99 12.92 5.57
N GLU A 185 1.54 13.03 4.37
CA GLU A 185 1.24 14.12 3.43
C GLU A 185 -0.24 14.10 3.03
N ASP A 186 -0.77 12.91 2.71
CA ASP A 186 -2.18 12.71 2.33
C ASP A 186 -3.11 13.02 3.51
N ASP A 187 -2.81 12.50 4.71
CA ASP A 187 -3.61 12.71 5.92
C ASP A 187 -3.69 14.20 6.33
N VAL A 188 -2.67 15.01 6.02
CA VAL A 188 -2.68 16.46 6.26
C VAL A 188 -3.58 17.17 5.27
N ARG A 189 -3.44 16.88 3.97
CA ARG A 189 -4.30 17.46 2.93
C ARG A 189 -5.77 17.15 3.16
N ASP A 190 -6.08 15.91 3.52
CA ASP A 190 -7.44 15.48 3.85
C ASP A 190 -8.06 16.25 5.02
N LEU A 191 -7.24 16.66 5.99
CA LEU A 191 -7.68 17.44 7.15
C LEU A 191 -7.91 18.91 6.80
N GLU A 192 -7.09 19.47 5.90
CA GLU A 192 -7.16 20.86 5.46
C GLU A 192 -8.31 21.14 4.48
N GLU A 193 -8.59 20.20 3.56
CA GLU A 193 -9.48 20.46 2.42
C GLU A 193 -10.98 20.31 2.73
N ASP A 194 -11.42 19.37 3.57
CA ASP A 194 -12.80 19.35 4.12
C ASP A 194 -13.01 18.09 4.99
N LYS A 195 -13.93 18.18 5.96
CA LYS A 195 -14.31 17.12 6.93
C LYS A 195 -14.80 15.79 6.32
N ARG A 196 -13.92 15.02 5.66
CA ARG A 196 -14.26 13.77 4.95
C ARG A 196 -13.48 12.54 5.41
N THR A 197 -13.03 12.52 6.66
CA THR A 197 -12.36 11.33 7.19
C THR A 197 -13.36 10.22 7.50
N ILE A 198 -13.75 9.50 6.45
CA ILE A 198 -14.55 8.26 6.49
C ILE A 198 -13.62 7.04 6.74
N GLY A 199 -12.30 7.22 6.60
CA GLY A 199 -11.21 6.29 6.92
C GLY A 199 -10.44 6.63 8.22
N ALA A 200 -9.42 5.84 8.53
CA ALA A 200 -8.58 6.05 9.70
C ALA A 200 -7.47 7.06 9.40
N ASN A 201 -7.65 8.33 9.79
CA ASN A 201 -6.62 9.36 9.61
C ASN A 201 -5.71 9.44 10.84
N VAL A 202 -4.40 9.43 10.62
CA VAL A 202 -3.43 9.37 11.72
C VAL A 202 -3.49 10.60 12.63
N LEU A 203 -3.84 11.77 12.09
CA LEU A 203 -3.97 13.00 12.86
C LEU A 203 -5.15 12.90 13.84
N LEU A 204 -6.26 12.28 13.43
CA LEU A 204 -7.40 12.03 14.32
C LEU A 204 -7.05 11.08 15.47
N LEU A 205 -6.16 10.10 15.24
CA LEU A 205 -5.64 9.22 16.29
C LEU A 205 -4.81 10.01 17.32
N PHE A 206 -4.14 11.08 16.89
CA PHE A 206 -3.27 11.92 17.71
C PHE A 206 -3.92 13.17 18.31
N THR A 207 -5.08 13.64 17.84
CA THR A 207 -5.74 14.89 18.31
C THR A 207 -5.99 14.98 19.83
N ASN A 208 -5.89 13.88 20.59
CA ASN A 208 -5.98 13.84 22.05
C ASN A 208 -4.62 13.61 22.77
N SER A 209 -3.51 13.62 22.04
CA SER A 209 -2.17 13.35 22.53
C SER A 209 -1.23 14.52 22.23
N THR A 210 -0.24 14.75 23.09
CA THR A 210 0.75 15.83 22.97
C THR A 210 1.76 15.64 21.83
N TYR A 211 1.50 14.75 20.87
CA TYR A 211 2.45 14.41 19.82
C TYR A 211 2.40 15.39 18.66
N ASP A 212 3.59 15.86 18.29
CA ASP A 212 3.83 16.73 17.15
C ASP A 212 4.09 15.88 15.89
N ILE A 213 3.22 16.01 14.90
CA ILE A 213 3.29 15.30 13.62
C ILE A 213 4.58 15.64 12.85
N GLY A 214 5.11 16.87 12.99
CA GLY A 214 6.39 17.27 12.42
C GLY A 214 7.57 16.50 13.02
N ASN A 215 7.50 16.18 14.32
CA ASN A 215 8.49 15.32 14.97
C ASN A 215 8.39 13.86 14.50
N LEU A 216 7.20 13.38 14.11
CA LEU A 216 7.03 12.05 13.53
C LEU A 216 7.69 11.93 12.16
N ALA A 217 7.43 12.87 11.24
CA ALA A 217 8.05 12.88 9.90
C ALA A 217 9.58 12.95 9.99
N SER A 218 10.10 13.83 10.86
CA SER A 218 11.55 13.93 11.11
C SER A 218 12.13 12.64 11.70
N SER A 219 11.40 11.97 12.58
CA SER A 219 11.82 10.69 13.19
C SER A 219 11.88 9.58 12.16
N LEU A 220 10.90 9.51 11.24
CA LEU A 220 10.87 8.55 10.14
C LEU A 220 12.09 8.71 9.21
N LEU A 221 12.38 9.94 8.78
CA LEU A 221 13.57 10.21 7.96
C LEU A 221 14.88 9.81 8.68
N ASN A 222 15.02 10.17 9.95
CA ASN A 222 16.20 9.81 10.73
C ASN A 222 16.37 8.30 10.88
N GLN A 223 15.28 7.54 11.02
CA GLN A 223 15.32 6.09 10.99
C GLN A 223 15.81 5.58 9.63
N ALA A 224 15.25 6.09 8.52
CA ALA A 224 15.67 5.68 7.18
C ALA A 224 17.17 5.91 6.92
N ARG A 225 17.74 7.03 7.39
CA ARG A 225 19.18 7.32 7.28
C ARG A 225 20.07 6.37 8.08
N GLN A 226 19.51 5.67 9.07
CA GLN A 226 20.20 4.65 9.85
C GLN A 226 20.00 3.25 9.28
N LEU A 227 19.06 3.06 8.36
CA LEU A 227 18.85 1.77 7.70
C LEU A 227 19.95 1.53 6.68
N GLU A 228 20.37 0.27 6.59
CA GLU A 228 21.12 -0.21 5.43
C GLU A 228 20.15 -0.33 4.25
N ILE A 229 20.02 0.73 3.45
CA ILE A 229 19.21 0.76 2.22
C ILE A 229 20.01 1.32 1.03
N PRO A 230 19.67 0.91 -0.21
CA PRO A 230 20.34 1.45 -1.40
C PRO A 230 19.98 2.93 -1.64
N ASN A 231 20.93 3.71 -2.17
CA ASN A 231 20.77 5.15 -2.39
C ASN A 231 19.50 5.55 -3.15
N PRO A 232 19.07 4.87 -4.25
CA PRO A 232 17.84 5.28 -4.94
C PRO A 232 16.58 5.24 -4.06
N LEU A 233 16.55 4.36 -3.06
CA LEU A 233 15.45 4.32 -2.10
C LEU A 233 15.59 5.40 -1.03
N LEU A 234 16.81 5.70 -0.58
CA LEU A 234 17.06 6.79 0.36
C LEU A 234 16.71 8.15 -0.25
N GLU A 235 17.13 8.41 -1.49
CA GLU A 235 16.79 9.63 -2.25
C GLU A 235 15.27 9.79 -2.37
N ALA A 236 14.55 8.72 -2.74
CA ALA A 236 13.09 8.75 -2.83
C ALA A 236 12.39 8.98 -1.47
N ILE A 237 13.02 8.62 -0.35
CA ILE A 237 12.52 8.92 1.00
C ILE A 237 12.77 10.40 1.34
N GLU A 238 13.93 10.94 0.98
CA GLU A 238 14.27 12.35 1.21
C GLU A 238 13.36 13.28 0.40
N ASP A 239 13.15 12.98 -0.89
CA ASP A 239 12.21 13.70 -1.74
C ASP A 239 10.79 13.69 -1.13
N GLN A 240 10.34 12.52 -0.66
CA GLN A 240 9.03 12.38 -0.05
C GLN A 240 8.92 13.18 1.26
N TYR A 241 9.97 13.19 2.08
CA TYR A 241 10.02 13.98 3.31
C TYR A 241 9.92 15.49 3.03
N GLU A 242 10.54 15.99 1.97
CA GLU A 242 10.43 17.40 1.58
C GLU A 242 9.00 17.79 1.19
N LEU A 243 8.31 16.91 0.45
CA LEU A 243 6.89 17.07 0.12
C LEU A 243 6.01 17.07 1.37
N THR A 244 6.19 16.08 2.25
CA THR A 244 5.46 15.98 3.53
C THR A 244 5.71 17.19 4.41
N SER A 245 6.97 17.64 4.54
CA SER A 245 7.33 18.81 5.34
C SER A 245 6.71 20.10 4.80
N SER A 246 6.61 20.21 3.47
CA SER A 246 5.96 21.36 2.82
C SER A 246 4.44 21.36 3.06
N ALA A 247 3.81 20.18 3.15
CA ALA A 247 2.39 20.06 3.49
C ALA A 247 2.11 20.35 4.97
N LEU A 248 3.08 20.11 5.87
CA LEU A 248 2.95 20.34 7.32
C LEU A 248 3.22 21.78 7.77
N ALA A 249 3.76 22.65 6.90
CA ALA A 249 4.26 23.99 7.23
C ALA A 249 3.24 25.11 6.96
#